data_AF-A0A3S2C4R6-F1
#
_entry.id   AF-A0A3S2C4R6-F1
#
_cell.length_a   1.000
_cell.length_b   1.000
_cell.length_c   1.000
_cell.angle_alpha   90.00
_cell.angle_beta   90.00
_cell.angle_gamma   90.00
#
_symmetry.space_group_name_H-M   'P 1'
#
loop_
_entity.id
_entity.type
_entity.pdbx_description
1 polymer ?
#
loop_
_entity_poly.entity_id
_entity_poly.type
_entity_poly.pdbx_seq_one_letter_code
_entity_poly.pdbx_strand_id
1 'polypeptide(L)'
;MTELKPRAAPRTIDETLDLLTGADYVADRSLATVLFLSLRMKRPLFLEGEAGVGKTEIAKVLAQALGRRLIRLQCYEGLDVSSAVYEWNYA
;
A
#
# COMPACT_ATOMS: atom_id res chain seq x y z
N MET A 1 3.24 1.80 -19.79
CA MET A 1 3.30 1.23 -18.42
C MET A 1 4.74 1.36 -17.98
N THR A 2 5.08 2.46 -17.31
CA THR A 2 6.46 2.80 -16.96
C THR A 2 6.98 1.76 -15.97
N GLU A 3 8.07 1.08 -16.29
CA GLU A 3 8.69 0.13 -15.36
C GLU A 3 9.21 0.88 -14.12
N LEU A 4 8.45 0.80 -13.03
CA LEU A 4 8.87 1.31 -11.73
C LEU A 4 10.06 0.50 -11.21
N LYS A 5 11.25 1.10 -11.26
CA LYS A 5 12.45 0.51 -10.67
C LYS A 5 12.31 0.50 -9.14
N PRO A 6 12.48 -0.65 -8.46
CA PRO A 6 12.38 -0.72 -7.01
C PRO A 6 13.32 0.27 -6.31
N ARG A 7 12.79 1.05 -5.36
CA ARG A 7 13.54 2.02 -4.55
C ARG A 7 13.62 1.55 -3.09
N ALA A 8 14.62 2.04 -2.38
CA ALA A 8 14.67 1.89 -0.93
C ALA A 8 13.50 2.63 -0.27
N ALA A 9 13.15 2.24 0.96
CA ALA A 9 12.11 2.93 1.72
C ALA A 9 12.48 4.42 1.92
N PRO A 10 11.50 5.34 1.78
CA PRO A 10 11.76 6.77 1.89
C PRO A 10 12.23 7.14 3.31
N ARG A 11 13.11 8.13 3.37
CA ARG A 11 13.70 8.67 4.60
C ARG A 11 13.10 9.99 5.03
N THR A 12 12.31 10.64 4.16
CA THR A 12 11.59 11.87 4.44
C THR A 12 10.16 11.81 3.89
N ILE A 13 9.33 12.76 4.31
CA ILE A 13 7.96 12.94 3.79
C ILE A 13 8.01 13.30 2.29
N ASP A 14 8.96 14.16 1.90
CA ASP A 14 9.09 14.59 0.50
C ASP A 14 9.57 13.43 -0.40
N GLU A 15 10.52 12.60 0.05
CA GLU A 15 10.89 11.36 -0.65
C GLU A 15 9.68 10.40 -0.79
N THR A 16 8.73 10.44 0.14
CA THR A 16 7.51 9.62 0.09
C THR A 16 6.52 10.16 -0.96
N LEU A 17 6.35 11.48 -1.05
CA LEU A 17 5.55 12.13 -2.11
C LEU A 17 6.14 11.86 -3.50
N ASP A 18 7.45 11.98 -3.64
CA ASP A 18 8.16 11.70 -4.90
C ASP A 18 8.02 10.23 -5.32
N LEU A 19 8.05 9.31 -4.35
CA LEU A 19 7.86 7.89 -4.60
C LEU A 19 6.44 7.60 -5.11
N LEU A 20 5.41 8.18 -4.49
CA LEU A 20 4.02 8.00 -4.89
C LEU A 20 3.75 8.64 -6.26
N THR A 21 4.21 9.88 -6.46
CA THR A 21 4.03 10.62 -7.71
C THR A 21 4.75 9.94 -8.88
N GLY A 22 5.98 9.46 -8.66
CA GLY A 22 6.72 8.70 -9.65
C GLY A 22 6.09 7.35 -10.01
N ALA A 23 5.11 6.90 -9.21
CA ALA A 23 4.33 5.70 -9.44
C ALA A 23 2.87 5.99 -9.85
N ASP A 24 2.63 7.18 -10.41
CA ASP A 24 1.32 7.62 -10.89
C ASP A 24 0.23 7.67 -9.79
N TYR A 25 0.63 7.80 -8.52
CA TYR A 25 -0.28 7.96 -7.38
C TYR A 25 -0.22 9.39 -6.83
N VAL A 26 -1.33 10.11 -6.97
CA VAL A 26 -1.46 11.46 -6.42
C VAL A 26 -1.85 11.37 -4.94
N ALA A 27 -0.95 11.79 -4.07
CA ALA A 27 -1.17 11.86 -2.63
C ALA A 27 -1.02 13.29 -2.13
N ASP A 28 -1.77 13.63 -1.09
CA ASP A 28 -1.54 14.85 -0.33
C ASP A 28 -0.40 14.66 0.69
N ARG A 29 0.03 15.76 1.29
CA ARG A 29 1.10 15.72 2.30
C ARG A 29 0.69 14.93 3.54
N SER A 30 -0.60 14.91 3.88
CA SER A 30 -1.10 14.22 5.08
C SER A 30 -0.94 12.69 4.92
N LEU A 31 -1.38 12.13 3.79
CA LEU A 31 -1.21 10.71 3.48
C LEU A 31 0.26 10.31 3.38
N ALA A 32 1.08 11.13 2.70
CA ALA A 32 2.52 10.87 2.61
C ALA A 32 3.20 10.88 3.98
N THR A 33 2.77 11.75 4.90
CA THR A 33 3.31 11.81 6.27
C THR A 33 2.97 10.55 7.06
N VAL A 34 1.70 10.15 7.05
CA VAL A 34 1.26 8.95 7.79
C VAL A 34 1.90 7.69 7.21
N LEU A 35 1.99 7.60 5.89
CA LEU A 35 2.65 6.50 5.21
C LEU A 35 4.15 6.43 5.53
N PHE A 36 4.84 7.56 5.49
CA PHE A 36 6.24 7.66 5.91
C PHE A 36 6.43 7.13 7.33
N LEU A 37 5.60 7.59 8.28
CA LEU A 37 5.66 7.15 9.67
C LEU A 37 5.38 5.66 9.82
N SER A 38 4.37 5.11 9.14
CA SER A 38 4.06 3.68 9.12
C SER A 38 5.27 2.85 8.66
N LEU A 39 5.92 3.24 7.56
CA LEU A 39 7.11 2.58 7.01
C LEU A 39 8.32 2.66 7.96
N ARG A 40 8.56 3.83 8.56
CA ARG A 40 9.68 4.06 9.50
C ARG A 40 9.49 3.31 10.81
N MET A 41 8.28 3.31 11.36
CA MET A 41 7.95 2.68 12.63
C MET A 41 7.63 1.19 12.49
N LYS A 42 7.48 0.68 11.26
CA LYS A 42 7.01 -0.67 10.95
C LYS A 42 5.65 -0.96 11.61
N ARG A 43 4.74 0.02 11.56
CA ARG A 43 3.40 -0.08 12.15
C ARG A 43 2.35 -0.25 11.06
N PRO A 44 1.32 -1.10 11.26
CA PRO A 44 0.23 -1.24 10.30
C PRO A 44 -0.45 0.10 10.03
N LEU A 45 -0.87 0.30 8.79
CA LEU A 45 -1.62 1.48 8.36
C LEU A 45 -3.05 1.05 8.02
N PHE A 46 -4.02 1.70 8.68
CA PHE A 46 -5.44 1.56 8.35
C PHE A 46 -5.88 2.81 7.58
N LEU A 47 -6.61 2.60 6.48
CA LEU A 47 -7.05 3.66 5.57
C LEU A 47 -8.57 3.69 5.49
N GLU A 48 -9.16 4.79 5.93
CA GLU A 48 -10.58 5.09 5.81
C GLU A 48 -10.82 6.15 4.73
N GLY A 49 -11.99 6.13 4.10
CA GLY A 49 -12.37 7.12 3.09
C GLY A 49 -13.47 6.59 2.17
N GLU A 50 -13.93 7.43 1.24
CA GLU A 50 -14.99 7.09 0.28
C GLU A 50 -14.54 6.02 -0.73
N ALA A 51 -15.49 5.33 -1.36
CA ALA A 51 -15.19 4.42 -2.45
C ALA A 51 -14.52 5.19 -3.61
N GLY A 52 -13.46 4.63 -4.21
CA GLY A 52 -12.79 5.24 -5.36
C GLY A 52 -11.63 6.19 -5.05
N VAL A 53 -11.35 6.54 -3.78
CA VAL A 53 -10.26 7.49 -3.41
C VAL A 53 -8.84 6.90 -3.43
N GLY A 54 -8.64 5.72 -4.05
CA GLY A 54 -7.31 5.12 -4.18
C GLY A 54 -6.82 4.24 -3.01
N LYS A 55 -7.67 3.93 -2.01
CA LYS A 55 -7.31 3.09 -0.84
C LYS A 55 -6.70 1.74 -1.19
N THR A 56 -7.20 1.07 -2.22
CA THR A 56 -6.65 -0.21 -2.70
C THR A 56 -5.43 0.00 -3.58
N GLU A 57 -5.40 1.10 -4.32
CA GLU A 57 -4.37 1.39 -5.30
C GLU A 57 -3.04 1.74 -4.63
N ILE A 58 -3.07 2.44 -3.50
CA ILE A 58 -1.86 2.77 -2.74
C ILE A 58 -1.08 1.52 -2.32
N ALA A 59 -1.76 0.42 -1.99
CA ALA A 59 -1.11 -0.84 -1.62
C ALA A 59 -0.37 -1.46 -2.80
N LYS A 60 -0.95 -1.40 -4.01
CA LYS A 60 -0.31 -1.88 -5.24
C LYS A 60 0.89 -1.02 -5.60
N VAL A 61 0.71 0.30 -5.58
CA VAL A 61 1.75 1.28 -5.88
C VAL A 61 2.94 1.11 -4.94
N LEU A 62 2.70 0.96 -3.64
CA LEU A 62 3.76 0.76 -2.66
C LEU A 62 4.48 -0.57 -2.85
N ALA A 63 3.74 -1.65 -3.11
CA ALA A 63 4.33 -2.95 -3.37
C ALA A 63 5.25 -2.89 -4.60
N GLN A 64 4.81 -2.27 -5.69
CA GLN A 64 5.61 -2.10 -6.90
C GLN A 64 6.82 -1.19 -6.68
N ALA A 65 6.61 0.01 -6.13
CA ALA A 65 7.67 1.01 -5.92
C ALA A 65 8.76 0.54 -4.95
N LEU A 66 8.41 -0.27 -3.95
CA LEU A 66 9.36 -0.81 -2.96
C LEU A 66 9.86 -2.22 -3.31
N GLY A 67 9.45 -2.78 -4.45
CA GLY A 67 9.80 -4.15 -4.86
C GLY A 67 9.36 -5.22 -3.86
N ARG A 68 8.17 -5.06 -3.28
CA ARG A 68 7.58 -5.98 -2.29
C ARG A 68 6.47 -6.82 -2.93
N ARG A 69 6.28 -8.03 -2.42
CA ARG A 69 5.13 -8.85 -2.77
C ARG A 69 3.86 -8.24 -2.18
N LEU A 70 2.85 -7.97 -3.02
CA LEU A 70 1.52 -7.62 -2.57
C LEU A 70 0.74 -8.90 -2.24
N ILE A 71 0.25 -9.00 -1.01
CA ILE A 71 -0.66 -10.06 -0.58
C ILE A 71 -2.02 -9.40 -0.37
N ARG A 72 -3.06 -9.92 -1.03
CA ARG A 72 -4.42 -9.40 -0.94
C ARG A 72 -5.32 -10.45 -0.30
N LEU A 73 -5.87 -10.12 0.86
CA LEU A 73 -6.94 -10.87 1.51
C LEU A 73 -8.23 -10.07 1.34
N GLN A 74 -9.21 -10.65 0.66
CA GLN A 74 -10.53 -10.05 0.51
C GLN A 74 -11.39 -10.47 1.70
N CYS A 75 -11.83 -9.53 2.53
CA CYS A 75 -12.78 -9.80 3.60
C CYS A 75 -14.20 -9.83 3.05
N TYR A 76 -14.96 -10.86 3.42
CA TYR A 76 -16.38 -11.03 3.12
C TYR A 76 -17.07 -11.74 4.28
N GLU A 77 -18.40 -11.72 4.30
CA GLU A 77 -19.18 -12.38 5.35
C GLU A 77 -18.98 -13.90 5.29
N GLY A 78 -18.61 -14.51 6.43
CA GLY A 78 -18.27 -15.93 6.50
C GLY A 78 -16.80 -16.26 6.27
N LEU A 79 -15.91 -15.26 6.13
CA LEU A 79 -14.46 -15.50 6.20
C LEU A 79 -14.06 -15.94 7.62
N ASP A 80 -13.55 -17.16 7.76
CA ASP A 80 -13.03 -17.69 9.02
C ASP A 80 -11.49 -17.79 9.04
N VAL A 81 -10.94 -18.11 10.22
CA VAL A 81 -9.47 -18.19 10.41
C VAL A 81 -8.85 -19.30 9.57
N SER A 82 -9.54 -20.43 9.42
CA SER A 82 -9.06 -21.57 8.63
C SER A 82 -8.89 -21.18 7.16
N SER A 83 -9.89 -20.51 6.60
CA SER A 83 -9.89 -20.03 5.22
C SER A 83 -8.86 -18.93 5.01
N ALA A 84 -8.72 -18.00 5.97
CA ALA A 84 -7.76 -16.90 5.87
C ALA A 84 -6.28 -17.34 5.97
N VAL A 85 -5.98 -18.37 6.78
CA VAL A 85 -4.60 -18.81 7.05
C VAL A 85 -4.16 -19.94 6.10
N TYR A 86 -5.06 -20.82 5.69
CA TYR A 86 -4.71 -22.01 4.91
C TYR A 86 -5.19 -21.98 3.45
N GLU A 87 -6.32 -21.32 3.16
CA GLU A 87 -6.96 -21.32 1.83
C GLU A 87 -7.02 -19.90 1.23
N TRP A 88 -5.86 -19.23 1.15
CA TRP A 88 -5.78 -17.82 0.71
C TRP A 88 -6.00 -17.59 -0.80
N ASN A 89 -6.18 -18.65 -1.61
CA ASN A 89 -6.13 -18.58 -3.07
C ASN A 89 -7.26 -19.35 -3.75
N TYR A 90 -8.45 -18.74 -3.81
CA TYR A 90 -9.44 -19.07 -4.85
C TYR A 90 -9.54 -17.86 -5.80
N ALA A 91 -9.22 -18.12 -7.07
CA ALA A 91 -9.22 -17.18 -8.19
C ALA A 91 -10.60 -17.07 -8.83
#